data_AF-A0A6L7TIJ0-F1
#
_entry.id   AF-A0A6L7TIJ0-F1
#
_cell.length_a   1.000
_cell.length_b   1.000
_cell.length_c   1.000
_cell.angle_alpha   90.00
_cell.angle_beta   90.00
_cell.angle_gamma   90.00
#
_symmetry.space_group_name_H-M   'P 1'
#
loop_
_entity.id
_entity.type
_entity.pdbx_description
1 polymer ?
#
loop_
_entity_poly.entity_id
_entity_poly.type
_entity_poly.pdbx_seq_one_letter_code
_entity_poly.pdbx_strand_id
1 'polypeptide(L)'
;MRVLPRLGRFLRLQVIWADAAYSGKLMSWALTTGGWLLQVVRRNPDSHQFEALHRRWVVEHTLAWLSRCRRLGKDYEELPETGETWVHIAMVHLMLKGPKPT
;
A
#
# COMPACT_ATOMS: atom_id res chain seq x y z
N MET A 1 10.01 -12.29 -1.91
CA MET A 1 8.84 -11.41 -2.20
C MET A 1 8.39 -11.59 -3.65
N ARG A 2 7.49 -12.55 -3.94
CA ARG A 2 6.99 -12.87 -5.29
C ARG A 2 5.64 -12.18 -5.57
N VAL A 3 5.56 -10.86 -5.44
CA VAL A 3 4.30 -10.11 -5.67
C VAL A 3 4.11 -9.76 -7.15
N LEU A 4 5.22 -9.62 -7.89
CA LEU A 4 5.25 -9.18 -9.28
C LEU A 4 4.49 -10.08 -10.30
N PRO A 5 4.44 -11.42 -10.17
CA PRO A 5 3.78 -12.25 -11.20
C PRO A 5 2.25 -12.10 -11.25
N ARG A 6 1.63 -11.50 -10.21
CA ARG A 6 0.16 -11.36 -10.13
C ARG A 6 -0.36 -10.08 -10.77
N LEU A 7 0.53 -9.19 -11.20
CA LEU A 7 0.19 -7.87 -11.74
C LEU A 7 -0.64 -7.94 -13.04
N GLY A 8 -0.42 -8.96 -13.88
CA GLY A 8 -1.23 -9.21 -15.09
C GLY A 8 -2.67 -9.69 -14.84
N ARG A 9 -3.10 -9.89 -13.57
CA ARG A 9 -4.47 -10.35 -13.24
C ARG A 9 -5.48 -9.23 -12.99
N PHE A 10 -5.04 -7.98 -12.86
CA PHE A 10 -5.94 -6.87 -12.50
C PHE A 10 -6.43 -6.12 -13.74
N LEU A 11 -7.31 -6.76 -14.52
CA LEU A 11 -7.84 -6.19 -15.77
C LEU A 11 -8.62 -4.86 -15.59
N ARG A 12 -9.07 -4.56 -14.36
CA ARG A 12 -9.80 -3.33 -14.03
C ARG A 12 -8.94 -2.25 -13.39
N LEU A 13 -7.67 -2.54 -13.08
CA LEU A 13 -6.79 -1.54 -12.50
C LEU A 13 -6.37 -0.59 -13.61
N GLN A 14 -6.67 0.70 -13.44
CA GLN A 14 -6.36 1.73 -14.44
C GLN A 14 -5.43 2.81 -13.89
N VAL A 15 -5.58 3.16 -12.61
CA VAL A 15 -4.85 4.24 -11.95
C VAL A 15 -4.14 3.73 -10.71
N ILE A 16 -2.89 4.12 -10.54
CA ILE A 16 -2.10 3.90 -9.34
C ILE A 16 -1.72 5.27 -8.78
N TRP A 17 -1.99 5.52 -7.50
CA TRP A 17 -1.51 6.72 -6.82
C TRP A 17 -0.17 6.44 -6.16
N ALA A 18 0.77 7.38 -6.31
CA ALA A 18 2.06 7.32 -5.66
C ALA A 18 2.49 8.69 -5.16
N ASP A 19 3.46 8.74 -4.24
CA ASP A 19 4.05 10.00 -3.81
C ASP A 19 5.19 10.46 -4.74
N ALA A 20 5.70 11.67 -4.47
CA ALA A 20 6.72 12.32 -5.30
C ALA A 20 8.03 11.53 -5.43
N ALA A 21 8.38 10.69 -4.44
CA ALA A 21 9.60 9.90 -4.46
C ALA A 21 9.57 8.79 -5.54
N TYR A 22 8.38 8.44 -6.02
CA TYR A 22 8.17 7.41 -7.03
C TYR A 22 8.03 7.94 -8.46
N SER A 23 8.45 9.19 -8.69
CA SER A 23 8.49 9.77 -10.04
C SER A 23 9.58 9.16 -10.93
N GLY A 24 9.39 9.15 -12.25
CA GLY A 24 10.39 8.68 -13.22
C GLY A 24 10.20 7.23 -13.67
N LYS A 25 11.23 6.38 -13.48
CA LYS A 25 11.30 5.01 -14.05
C LYS A 25 10.12 4.12 -13.66
N LEU A 26 9.48 4.38 -12.51
CA LEU A 26 8.30 3.62 -12.10
C LEU A 26 7.07 3.95 -12.96
N MET A 27 6.90 5.20 -13.41
CA MET A 27 5.79 5.58 -14.29
C MET A 27 5.87 4.82 -15.62
N SER A 28 7.04 4.80 -16.25
CA SER A 28 7.25 4.10 -17.52
C SER A 28 7.07 2.60 -17.36
N TRP A 29 7.58 2.02 -16.27
CA TRP A 29 7.37 0.61 -15.95
C TRP A 29 5.88 0.28 -15.76
N ALA A 30 5.12 1.09 -15.01
CA ALA A 30 3.69 0.84 -14.76
C ALA A 30 2.85 0.88 -16.04
N LEU A 31 3.16 1.84 -16.92
CA LEU A 31 2.50 1.94 -18.23
C LEU A 31 2.84 0.75 -19.12
N THR A 32 4.11 0.36 -19.18
CA THR A 32 4.57 -0.74 -20.05
C THR A 32 4.11 -2.11 -19.55
N THR A 33 4.05 -2.30 -18.23
CA THR A 33 3.73 -3.59 -17.61
C THR A 33 2.23 -3.87 -17.58
N GLY A 34 1.42 -2.85 -17.30
CA GLY A 34 -0.01 -3.03 -17.03
C GLY A 34 -0.94 -2.01 -17.68
N GLY A 35 -0.41 -1.09 -18.48
CA GLY A 35 -1.22 0.01 -19.04
C GLY A 35 -1.73 0.98 -17.96
N TRP A 36 -1.09 1.01 -16.79
CA TRP A 36 -1.57 1.78 -15.64
C TRP A 36 -1.05 3.21 -15.65
N LEU A 37 -1.95 4.14 -15.36
CA LEU A 37 -1.60 5.53 -15.14
C LEU A 37 -1.10 5.72 -13.71
N LEU A 38 0.18 6.02 -13.55
CA LEU A 38 0.76 6.41 -12.27
C LEU A 38 0.52 7.90 -12.01
N GLN A 39 -0.38 8.23 -11.10
CA GLN A 39 -0.67 9.59 -10.66
C GLN A 39 0.15 9.92 -9.41
N VAL A 40 1.11 10.84 -9.57
CA VAL A 40 1.95 11.30 -8.46
C VAL A 40 1.21 12.41 -7.70
N VAL A 41 0.82 12.13 -6.46
CA VAL A 41 0.23 13.12 -5.56
C VAL A 41 1.35 13.88 -4.87
N ARG A 42 1.46 15.17 -5.16
CA ARG A 42 2.46 16.07 -4.56
C ARG A 42 1.81 16.89 -3.45
N ARG A 43 2.57 17.13 -2.38
CA ARG A 43 2.22 18.12 -1.36
C ARG A 43 2.44 19.52 -1.95
N ASN A 44 1.65 20.50 -1.51
CA ASN A 44 1.94 21.90 -1.79
C ASN A 44 3.32 22.29 -1.17
N PRO A 45 4.31 22.71 -1.96
CA PRO A 45 5.63 23.07 -1.45
C PRO A 45 5.61 24.27 -0.49
N ASP A 46 4.62 25.15 -0.62
CA ASP A 46 4.47 26.35 0.22
C ASP A 46 3.69 26.07 1.52
N SER A 47 3.18 24.84 1.69
CA SER A 47 2.47 24.44 2.90
C SER A 47 3.45 24.06 4.01
N HIS A 48 3.61 24.94 4.99
CA HIS A 48 4.41 24.68 6.20
C HIS A 48 3.68 23.82 7.23
N GLN A 49 2.38 23.57 7.05
CA GLN A 49 1.55 22.79 7.96
C GLN A 49 1.29 21.40 7.39
N PHE A 50 1.01 20.43 8.26
CA PHE A 50 0.66 19.08 7.85
C PHE A 50 -0.63 19.10 7.03
N GLU A 51 -0.58 18.58 5.80
CA GLU A 51 -1.71 18.52 4.88
C GLU A 51 -2.07 17.06 4.59
N ALA A 52 -3.33 16.73 4.84
CA ALA A 52 -3.86 15.41 4.62
C ALA A 52 -4.06 15.13 3.11
N LEU A 53 -3.19 14.31 2.51
CA LEU A 53 -3.33 13.92 1.10
C LEU A 53 -4.36 12.79 0.94
N HIS A 54 -5.53 13.13 0.39
CA HIS A 54 -6.76 12.30 0.36
C HIS A 54 -6.60 10.82 -0.08
N ARG A 55 -5.57 10.45 -0.86
CA ARG A 55 -5.32 9.05 -1.27
C ARG A 55 -4.25 8.33 -0.46
N ARG A 56 -3.33 9.07 0.17
CA ARG A 56 -2.22 8.50 0.95
C ARG A 56 -2.72 7.87 2.25
N TRP A 57 -3.72 8.50 2.85
CA TRP A 57 -4.34 8.04 4.09
C TRP A 57 -4.90 6.63 4.03
N VAL A 58 -5.40 6.17 2.88
CA VAL A 58 -5.93 4.80 2.78
C VAL A 58 -4.84 3.76 3.06
N VAL A 59 -3.64 3.98 2.53
CA VAL A 59 -2.49 3.11 2.75
C VAL A 59 -2.01 3.23 4.20
N GLU A 60 -1.89 4.46 4.70
CA GLU A 60 -1.44 4.71 6.08
C GLU A 60 -2.40 4.11 7.12
N HIS A 61 -3.72 4.16 6.91
CA HIS A 61 -4.69 3.50 7.79
C HIS A 61 -4.53 1.99 7.78
N THR A 62 -4.30 1.40 6.60
CA THR A 62 -4.07 -0.05 6.48
C THR A 62 -2.81 -0.44 7.26
N LEU A 63 -1.73 0.32 7.13
CA LEU A 63 -0.49 0.11 7.89
C LEU A 63 -0.70 0.33 9.39
N ALA A 64 -1.44 1.37 9.80
CA ALA A 64 -1.77 1.62 11.19
C ALA A 64 -2.57 0.46 11.80
N TRP A 65 -3.52 -0.12 11.06
CA TRP A 65 -4.25 -1.31 11.52
C TRP A 65 -3.36 -2.54 11.63
N LEU A 66 -2.44 -2.77 10.67
CA LEU A 66 -1.48 -3.86 10.75
C LEU A 66 -0.53 -3.71 11.94
N SER A 67 -0.06 -2.48 12.23
CA SER A 67 0.81 -2.19 13.38
C SER A 67 0.15 -2.47 14.73
N ARG A 68 -1.19 -2.52 14.80
CA ARG A 68 -1.92 -2.95 16.00
C ARG A 68 -1.91 -4.46 16.21
N CYS A 69 -1.56 -5.24 15.20
CA CYS A 69 -1.30 -6.66 15.34
C CYS A 69 0.10 -6.84 15.92
N ARG A 70 0.19 -7.11 17.24
CA ARG A 70 1.47 -7.29 17.95
C ARG A 70 2.41 -8.28 17.25
N ARG A 71 1.86 -9.32 16.60
CA ARG A 71 2.65 -10.31 15.86
C ARG A 71 3.43 -9.72 14.68
N LEU A 72 2.89 -8.68 14.05
CA LEU A 72 3.51 -7.99 12.91
C LEU A 72 4.44 -6.83 13.33
N GLY A 73 4.59 -6.57 14.64
CA GLY A 73 5.42 -5.46 15.13
C GLY A 73 6.91 -5.64 14.89
N LYS A 74 7.36 -6.87 14.64
CA LYS A 74 8.73 -7.20 14.22
C LYS A 74 8.67 -8.42 13.30
N ASP A 75 9.56 -8.46 12.32
CA ASP A 75 9.70 -9.65 11.49
C ASP A 75 10.38 -10.74 12.32
N TYR A 76 9.60 -11.74 12.71
CA TYR A 76 10.05 -12.91 13.46
C TYR A 76 10.17 -14.15 12.57
N GLU A 77 9.69 -14.07 11.33
CA GLU A 77 9.58 -15.23 10.48
C GLU A 77 10.85 -15.41 9.66
N GLU A 78 11.37 -16.63 9.60
CA GLU A 78 12.52 -16.94 8.75
C GLU A 78 12.15 -16.94 7.26
N LEU A 79 10.88 -17.24 6.95
CA LEU A 79 10.36 -17.38 5.60
C LEU A 79 9.39 -16.24 5.27
N PRO A 80 9.58 -15.55 4.12
CA PRO A 80 8.66 -14.50 3.67
C PRO A 80 7.21 -14.96 3.52
N GLU A 81 6.99 -16.24 3.17
CA GLU A 81 5.67 -16.85 3.00
C GLU A 81 4.89 -16.88 4.33
N THR A 82 5.58 -17.11 5.44
CA THR A 82 4.96 -17.10 6.77
C THR A 82 4.59 -15.67 7.17
N GLY A 83 5.47 -14.70 6.88
CA GLY A 83 5.16 -13.28 7.07
C GLY A 83 3.94 -12.82 6.26
N GLU A 84 3.86 -13.21 4.97
CA GLU A 84 2.69 -12.95 4.11
C GLU A 84 1.41 -13.54 4.70
N THR A 85 1.49 -14.76 5.24
CA THR A 85 0.35 -15.43 5.88
C THR A 85 -0.16 -14.65 7.10
N TRP A 86 0.73 -14.11 7.93
CA TRP A 86 0.33 -13.28 9.06
C TRP A 86 -0.35 -11.99 8.66
N VAL A 87 0.08 -11.35 7.56
CA VAL A 87 -0.60 -10.17 7.02
C VAL A 87 -2.03 -10.51 6.59
N HIS A 88 -2.23 -11.64 5.90
CA HIS A 88 -3.56 -12.11 5.54
C HIS A 88 -4.45 -12.38 6.76
N ILE A 89 -3.92 -13.08 7.77
CA ILE A 89 -4.65 -13.37 9.02
C ILE A 89 -5.04 -12.06 9.72
N ALA A 90 -4.13 -11.09 9.81
CA ALA A 90 -4.40 -9.80 10.44
C ALA A 90 -5.53 -9.03 9.71
N MET A 91 -5.53 -9.07 8.37
CA MET A 91 -6.59 -8.45 7.57
C MET A 91 -7.95 -9.15 7.70
N VAL A 92 -7.98 -10.48 7.70
CA VAL A 92 -9.21 -11.25 7.95
C VAL A 92 -9.79 -10.88 9.32
N HIS A 93 -8.94 -10.85 10.35
CA HIS A 93 -9.37 -10.48 11.70
C HIS A 93 -9.92 -9.05 11.78
N LEU A 94 -9.29 -8.10 11.08
CA LEU A 94 -9.77 -6.72 10.98
C LEU A 94 -11.15 -6.66 10.32
N MET A 95 -11.35 -7.39 9.21
CA MET A 95 -12.64 -7.43 8.50
C MET A 95 -13.75 -8.05 9.36
N LEU A 96 -13.44 -9.08 10.15
CA LEU A 96 -14.40 -9.73 11.06
C LEU A 96 -14.79 -8.83 12.24
N LYS A 97 -13.84 -8.04 12.77
CA LYS A 97 -14.11 -7.13 13.90
C LYS A 97 -14.69 -5.78 13.48
N GLY A 98 -14.59 -5.45 12.19
CA GLY A 98 -14.77 -4.10 11.68
C GLY A 98 -13.60 -3.18 12.05
N PRO A 99 -13.23 -2.23 11.16
CA PRO A 99 -12.26 -1.21 11.51
C PRO A 99 -12.82 -0.36 12.65
N LYS A 100 -12.12 -0.31 13.78
CA LYS A 100 -12.48 0.63 14.86
C LYS A 100 -12.31 2.06 14.33
N PRO A 101 -13.28 2.97 14.54
CA PRO A 101 -13.06 4.38 14.25
C PRO A 101 -11.88 4.85 15.11
N THR A 102 -10.86 5.37 14.43
CA THR A 102 -9.70 6.05 15.03
C THR A 102 -10.08 7.43 15.51
#